data_AF-A0A496SGG0-F1
#
_entry.id   AF-A0A496SGG0-F1
#
_cell.length_a   1.000
_cell.length_b   1.000
_cell.length_c   1.000
_cell.angle_alpha   90.00
_cell.angle_beta   90.00
_cell.angle_gamma   90.00
#
_symmetry.space_group_name_H-M   'P 1'
#
loop_
_entity.id
_entity.type
_entity.pdbx_description
1 polymer ?
#
loop_
_entity_poly.entity_id
_entity_poly.type
_entity_poly.pdbx_seq_one_letter_code
_entity_poly.pdbx_strand_id
1 'polypeptide(L)'
;NYDEVYAIGDASTAGAVKTGIGAHYQSLIVAQNLINELHGSDIKVSYMGELGCPFVESIYSPSTRGKAHIASWMYDKPLEPFKPTRLSWFIYRMYYYIYWDTELKALM
;
A
#
# COMPACT_ATOMS: atom_id res chain seq x y z
N ASN A 1 -12.77 -1.45 23.78
CA ASN A 1 -12.65 -2.45 22.70
C ASN A 1 -14.05 -2.57 22.14
N TYR A 2 -14.23 -2.22 20.87
CA TYR A 2 -15.54 -2.10 20.21
C TYR A 2 -15.47 -2.93 18.93
N ASP A 3 -16.37 -3.91 18.79
CA ASP A 3 -16.31 -4.89 17.69
C ASP A 3 -16.73 -4.26 16.35
N GLU A 4 -17.57 -3.23 16.42
CA GLU A 4 -18.10 -2.46 15.29
C GLU A 4 -17.16 -1.33 14.83
N VAL A 5 -16.01 -1.15 15.48
CA VAL A 5 -15.08 -0.06 15.19
C VAL A 5 -13.86 -0.59 14.46
N TYR A 6 -13.65 -0.06 13.25
CA TYR A 6 -12.50 -0.34 12.41
C TYR A 6 -11.56 0.86 12.34
N ALA A 7 -10.25 0.60 12.30
CA ALA A 7 -9.22 1.62 12.13
C ALA A 7 -8.24 1.18 11.03
N ILE A 8 -7.89 2.11 10.14
CA ILE A 8 -6.95 1.90 9.03
C ILE A 8 -5.93 3.04 8.96
N GLY A 9 -4.88 2.82 8.17
CA GLY A 9 -3.81 3.78 7.91
C GLY A 9 -3.02 4.11 9.17
N ASP A 10 -2.56 5.37 9.23
CA ASP A 10 -1.64 5.84 10.27
C ASP A 10 -2.26 5.84 11.67
N ALA A 11 -3.58 5.90 11.77
CA ALA A 11 -4.30 5.82 13.04
C ALA A 11 -4.41 4.38 13.58
N SER A 12 -4.18 3.37 12.74
CA SER A 12 -4.22 1.97 13.17
C SER A 12 -2.93 1.54 13.88
N THR A 13 -3.02 0.44 14.62
CA THR A 13 -1.90 -0.26 15.24
C THR A 13 -1.35 -1.39 14.35
N ALA A 14 -1.89 -1.56 13.14
CA ALA A 14 -1.52 -2.63 12.22
C ALA A 14 -0.23 -2.27 11.45
N GLY A 15 0.92 -2.65 12.01
CA GLY A 15 2.22 -2.60 11.34
C GLY A 15 3.18 -1.52 11.87
N ALA A 16 4.48 -1.74 11.64
CA ALA A 16 5.56 -0.87 12.14
C ALA A 16 5.86 0.34 11.23
N VAL A 17 5.58 0.24 9.93
CA VAL A 17 5.82 1.31 8.94
C VAL A 17 4.48 1.80 8.41
N LYS A 18 4.25 3.11 8.49
CA LYS A 18 3.00 3.77 8.12
C LYS A 18 3.13 4.36 6.71
N THR A 19 2.45 3.77 5.73
CA THR A 19 2.52 4.20 4.32
C THR A 19 1.14 4.17 3.65
N GLY A 20 0.96 4.95 2.59
CA GLY A 20 -0.28 4.97 1.79
C GLY A 20 -0.63 3.60 1.21
N ILE A 21 0.37 2.84 0.73
CA ILE A 21 0.18 1.46 0.24
C ILE A 21 -0.35 0.56 1.36
N GLY A 22 0.15 0.72 2.60
CA GLY A 22 -0.39 0.02 3.75
C GLY A 22 -1.85 0.39 4.02
N ALA A 23 -2.19 1.68 3.99
CA ALA A 23 -3.56 2.15 4.16
C ALA A 23 -4.50 1.60 3.08
N HIS A 24 -4.03 1.53 1.82
CA HIS A 24 -4.75 0.95 0.71
C HIS A 24 -5.12 -0.52 0.97
N TYR A 25 -4.15 -1.39 1.26
CA TYR A 25 -4.44 -2.80 1.54
C TYR A 25 -5.29 -2.99 2.80
N GLN A 26 -5.06 -2.20 3.85
CA GLN A 26 -5.89 -2.21 5.05
C GLN A 26 -7.35 -1.85 4.74
N SER A 27 -7.59 -0.90 3.83
CA SER A 27 -8.94 -0.50 3.44
C SER A 27 -9.70 -1.65 2.76
N LEU A 28 -9.04 -2.45 1.92
CA LEU A 28 -9.63 -3.62 1.27
C LEU A 28 -10.07 -4.67 2.30
N ILE A 29 -9.21 -4.94 3.29
CA ILE A 29 -9.50 -5.92 4.35
C ILE A 29 -10.66 -5.46 5.23
N VAL A 30 -10.65 -4.19 5.64
CA VAL A 30 -11.74 -3.62 6.45
C VAL A 30 -13.06 -3.60 5.68
N ALA A 31 -13.04 -3.21 4.40
CA ALA A 31 -14.23 -3.23 3.56
C ALA A 31 -14.82 -4.64 3.43
N GLN A 32 -13.99 -5.67 3.20
CA GLN A 32 -14.47 -7.05 3.12
C GLN A 32 -15.05 -7.55 4.44
N ASN A 33 -14.41 -7.24 5.58
CA ASN A 33 -14.92 -7.62 6.89
C ASN A 33 -16.25 -6.93 7.22
N LEU A 34 -16.38 -5.65 6.87
CA LEU A 34 -17.64 -4.92 7.01
C LEU A 34 -18.75 -5.54 6.16
N ILE A 35 -18.46 -5.93 4.91
CA ILE A 35 -19.41 -6.64 4.05
C ILE A 35 -19.83 -7.97 4.68
N ASN A 36 -18.88 -8.75 5.20
CA ASN A 36 -19.18 -10.02 5.85
C ASN A 36 -20.10 -9.83 7.06
N GLU A 37 -19.84 -8.83 7.90
CA GLU A 37 -20.67 -8.51 9.07
C GLU A 37 -22.08 -8.05 8.66
N LEU A 38 -22.20 -7.20 7.63
CA LEU A 38 -23.51 -6.78 7.10
C LEU A 38 -24.35 -7.95 6.56
N HIS A 39 -23.68 -9.01 6.08
CA HIS A 39 -24.34 -10.23 5.62
C HIS A 39 -24.52 -11.30 6.71
N GLY A 40 -24.12 -11.03 7.96
CA GLY A 40 -24.19 -11.99 9.06
C GLY A 40 -23.24 -13.17 8.91
N SER A 41 -22.13 -12.98 8.20
CA SER A 41 -21.06 -13.97 8.07
C SER A 41 -20.02 -13.82 9.17
N ASP A 42 -19.68 -14.92 9.83
CA ASP A 42 -18.62 -14.97 10.85
C ASP A 42 -17.20 -15.02 10.26
N ILE A 43 -17.05 -14.95 8.93
CA ILE A 43 -15.75 -15.01 8.26
C ILE A 43 -15.02 -13.67 8.45
N LYS A 44 -13.83 -13.70 9.05
CA LYS A 44 -12.92 -12.55 9.10
C LYS A 44 -11.67 -12.78 8.26
N VAL A 45 -11.35 -11.80 7.42
CA VAL A 45 -10.12 -11.74 6.62
C VAL A 45 -9.09 -10.91 7.38
N SER A 46 -7.83 -11.34 7.34
CA SER A 46 -6.71 -10.68 8.03
C SER A 46 -5.83 -9.91 7.05
N TYR A 47 -5.30 -8.78 7.51
CA TYR A 47 -4.26 -8.03 6.80
C TYR A 47 -2.91 -8.73 7.00
N MET A 48 -2.19 -8.99 5.91
CA MET A 48 -0.94 -9.76 5.93
C MET A 48 0.30 -8.88 6.08
N GLY A 49 0.11 -7.58 6.29
CA GLY A 49 1.21 -6.63 6.48
C GLY A 49 1.74 -6.05 5.17
N GLU A 50 0.97 -6.10 4.09
CA GLU A 50 1.34 -5.58 2.78
C GLU A 50 1.67 -4.09 2.86
N LEU A 51 2.93 -3.77 2.58
CA LEU A 51 3.49 -2.44 2.70
C LEU A 51 4.32 -2.14 1.46
N GLY A 52 4.51 -0.85 1.20
CA GLY A 52 5.48 -0.39 0.22
C GLY A 52 5.94 1.03 0.48
N CYS A 53 7.17 1.32 0.05
CA CYS A 53 7.79 2.63 0.19
C CYS A 53 8.69 2.87 -1.04
N PRO A 54 8.17 3.53 -2.09
CA PRO A 54 8.98 3.85 -3.25
C PRO A 54 10.16 4.75 -2.88
N PHE A 55 11.36 4.38 -3.32
CA PHE A 55 12.60 5.11 -3.10
C PHE A 55 13.10 5.69 -4.42
N VAL A 56 13.34 6.99 -4.48
CA VAL A 56 13.89 7.66 -5.67
C VAL A 56 15.40 7.81 -5.50
N GLU A 57 16.17 7.11 -6.34
CA GLU A 57 17.64 7.21 -6.35
C GLU A 57 18.08 8.46 -7.12
N SER A 58 17.48 8.71 -8.28
CA SER A 58 17.77 9.89 -9.08
C SER A 58 16.54 10.38 -9.81
N ILE A 59 16.44 11.70 -9.96
CA ILE A 59 15.42 12.36 -10.78
C ILE A 59 15.95 12.63 -12.19
N TYR A 60 15.04 12.84 -13.12
CA TYR A 60 15.39 13.21 -14.49
C TYR A 60 16.19 14.53 -14.53
N SER A 61 17.33 14.53 -15.19
CA SER A 61 18.17 15.70 -15.44
C SER A 61 18.95 15.51 -16.75
N PRO A 62 19.69 16.51 -17.24
CA PRO A 62 20.58 16.32 -18.40
C PRO A 62 21.57 15.15 -18.23
N SER A 63 21.93 14.81 -16.99
CA SER A 63 22.91 13.77 -16.66
C SER A 63 22.28 12.42 -16.27
N THR A 64 20.98 12.38 -15.92
CA THR A 64 20.32 11.12 -15.50
C THR A 64 18.92 10.98 -16.09
N ARG A 65 18.55 9.76 -16.47
CA ARG A 65 17.20 9.45 -16.95
C ARG A 65 16.20 9.13 -15.83
N GLY A 66 16.60 9.31 -14.58
CA GLY A 66 15.85 8.94 -13.38
C GLY A 66 15.90 7.44 -13.08
N LYS A 67 15.95 7.12 -11.79
CA LYS A 67 15.90 5.74 -11.26
C LYS A 67 15.17 5.77 -9.93
N ALA A 68 14.32 4.77 -9.71
CA ALA A 68 13.65 4.55 -8.45
C ALA A 68 13.59 3.06 -8.16
N HIS A 69 13.18 2.69 -6.96
CA HIS A 69 12.91 1.35 -6.53
C HIS A 69 11.52 1.32 -5.90
N ILE A 70 10.66 0.41 -6.34
CA ILE A 70 9.32 0.24 -5.76
C ILE A 70 9.44 -0.87 -4.71
N ALA A 71 9.87 -0.51 -3.51
CA ALA A 71 10.01 -1.47 -2.42
C ALA A 71 8.63 -1.91 -1.94
N SER A 72 8.43 -3.22 -1.82
CA SER A 72 7.26 -3.82 -1.18
C SER A 72 7.65 -5.03 -0.34
N TRP A 73 6.90 -5.26 0.74
CA TRP A 73 7.12 -6.36 1.69
C TRP A 73 5.83 -6.66 2.46
N MET A 74 5.82 -7.76 3.21
CA MET A 74 4.73 -8.18 4.09
C MET A 74 5.30 -8.84 5.36
N TYR A 75 4.46 -9.22 6.32
CA TYR A 75 4.96 -9.80 7.58
C TYR A 75 5.83 -11.04 7.34
N ASP A 76 5.42 -11.92 6.43
CA ASP A 76 6.13 -13.16 6.13
C ASP A 76 7.08 -13.06 4.92
N LYS A 77 7.19 -11.88 4.29
CA LYS A 77 8.12 -11.64 3.18
C LYS A 77 8.93 -10.38 3.47
N PRO A 78 10.16 -10.53 3.98
CA PRO A 78 10.99 -9.38 4.32
C PRO A 78 11.38 -8.58 3.09
N LEU A 79 11.78 -7.34 3.35
CA LEU A 79 12.22 -6.41 2.33
C LEU A 79 13.48 -6.92 1.60
N GLU A 80 13.40 -6.98 0.27
CA GLU A 80 14.55 -7.31 -0.58
C GLU A 80 15.51 -6.11 -0.74
N PRO A 81 16.80 -6.35 -1.07
CA PRO A 81 17.74 -5.28 -1.34
C PRO A 81 17.27 -4.34 -2.44
N PHE A 82 17.45 -3.04 -2.22
CA PHE A 82 17.01 -2.03 -3.18
C PHE A 82 17.76 -2.16 -4.50
N LYS A 83 16.99 -2.28 -5.58
CA LYS A 83 17.50 -2.34 -6.96
C LYS A 83 16.82 -1.24 -7.77
N PRO A 84 17.39 -0.03 -7.83
CA PRO A 84 16.80 1.05 -8.58
C PRO A 84 16.85 0.82 -10.09
N THR A 85 15.72 1.01 -10.77
CA THR A 85 15.60 0.86 -12.22
C THR A 85 14.90 2.05 -12.87
N ARG A 86 15.11 2.22 -14.18
CA ARG A 86 14.37 3.21 -14.98
C ARG A 86 12.88 2.87 -15.11
N LEU A 87 12.54 1.59 -15.12
CA LEU A 87 11.15 1.13 -15.16
C LEU A 87 10.43 1.49 -13.85
N SER A 88 11.06 1.23 -12.71
CA SER A 88 10.55 1.63 -11.40
C SER A 88 10.41 3.16 -11.29
N TRP A 89 11.31 3.95 -11.90
CA TRP A 89 11.14 5.39 -12.01
C TRP A 89 9.92 5.78 -12.86
N PHE A 90 9.70 5.11 -13.98
CA PHE A 90 8.51 5.30 -14.80
C PHE A 90 7.24 5.01 -13.99
N ILE A 91 7.19 3.88 -13.29
CA ILE A 91 6.07 3.49 -12.41
C ILE A 91 5.88 4.51 -11.28
N TYR A 92 6.95 4.94 -10.62
CA TYR A 92 6.87 5.96 -9.56
C TYR A 92 6.21 7.25 -10.05
N ARG A 93 6.51 7.70 -11.27
CA ARG A 93 5.84 8.89 -11.83
C ARG A 93 4.36 8.69 -12.14
N MET A 94 3.92 7.45 -12.31
CA MET A 94 2.50 7.13 -12.51
C MET A 94 1.71 7.13 -11.20
N TYR A 95 2.37 7.04 -10.03
CA TYR A 95 1.69 6.93 -8.72
C TYR A 95 0.66 8.03 -8.48
N TYR A 96 0.92 9.26 -8.92
CA TYR A 96 -0.05 10.35 -8.79
C TYR A 96 -1.39 10.01 -9.45
N TYR A 97 -1.35 9.49 -10.68
CA TYR A 97 -2.55 9.11 -11.41
C TYR A 97 -3.17 7.83 -10.84
N ILE A 98 -2.37 6.84 -10.44
CA ILE A 98 -2.88 5.63 -9.79
C ILE A 98 -3.67 6.01 -8.54
N TYR A 99 -3.11 6.87 -7.69
CA TYR A 99 -3.78 7.31 -6.47
C TYR A 99 -5.11 8.02 -6.75
N TRP A 100 -5.09 9.09 -7.56
CA TRP A 100 -6.29 9.91 -7.77
C TRP A 100 -7.34 9.26 -8.68
N ASP A 101 -6.89 8.50 -9.68
CA ASP A 101 -7.79 7.94 -10.69
C ASP A 101 -8.27 6.53 -10.38
N THR A 102 -7.59 5.79 -9.49
CA THR A 102 -7.97 4.42 -9.14
C THR A 102 -8.16 4.21 -7.63
N GLU A 103 -7.12 4.42 -6.83
CA GLU A 103 -7.10 4.05 -5.39
C GLU A 103 -8.16 4.80 -4.58
N LEU A 104 -8.22 6.13 -4.72
CA LEU A 104 -9.21 6.95 -4.01
C LEU A 104 -10.66 6.61 -4.40
N LYS A 105 -10.87 6.07 -5.61
CA LYS A 105 -12.18 5.69 -6.14
C LYS A 105 -12.54 4.23 -5.84
N ALA A 106 -11.71 3.52 -5.07
CA ALA A 106 -11.84 2.09 -4.77
C ALA A 106 -11.97 1.21 -6.03
N LEU A 107 -11.26 1.58 -7.11
CA LEU A 107 -11.18 0.78 -8.34
C LEU A 107 -9.99 -0.19 -8.35
N MET A 108 -9.07 0.01 -7.42
CA MET A 108 -7.90 -0.82 -7.14
C MET A 108 -7.86 -1.06 -5.65
#